data_AF-A0A091CW69-F1
#
_entry.id   AF-A0A091CW69-F1
#
_cell.length_a   1.000
_cell.length_b   1.000
_cell.length_c   1.000
_cell.angle_alpha   90.00
_cell.angle_beta   90.00
_cell.angle_gamma   90.00
#
_symmetry.space_group_name_H-M   'P 1'
#
loop_
_entity.id
_entity.type
_entity.pdbx_description
1 polymer ?
#
loop_
_entity_poly.entity_id
_entity_poly.type
_entity_poly.pdbx_seq_one_letter_code
_entity_poly.pdbx_strand_id
1 'polypeptide(L)' 'MKLQNQRSGWIFLQDIKKSDHDNWESRLITMACALHLEKSVNQSLLELHKLATDKNDPHLCDFIKAHYLDEQASKLQK' A
#
# COMPACT_ATOMS: atom_id res chain seq x y z
N MET A 1 11.45 -0.11 2.77
CA MET A 1 12.36 0.94 3.27
C MET A 1 13.56 1.24 2.35
N LYS A 2 14.04 0.27 1.55
CA LYS A 2 15.21 0.44 0.65
C LYS A 2 15.13 1.67 -0.28
N LEU A 3 13.97 1.94 -0.88
CA LEU A 3 13.77 3.09 -1.77
C LEU A 3 14.10 4.43 -1.08
N GLN A 4 13.62 4.62 0.15
CA GLN A 4 13.85 5.86 0.91
C GLN A 4 15.35 6.07 1.16
N ASN A 5 16.09 5.01 1.51
CA ASN A 5 17.54 5.07 1.69
C ASN A 5 18.28 5.36 0.37
N GLN A 6 17.84 4.77 -0.75
CA GLN A 6 18.43 5.04 -2.07
C GLN A 6 18.27 6.49 -2.51
N ARG A 7 17.18 7.14 -2.08
CA ARG A 7 16.91 8.55 -2.37
C ARG A 7 17.44 9.50 -1.30
N SER A 8 18.30 9.00 -0.40
CA SER A 8 18.87 9.74 0.73
C SER A 8 17.81 10.37 1.66
N GLY A 9 16.59 9.82 1.64
CA GLY A 9 15.51 10.25 2.53
C GLY A 9 15.68 9.70 3.93
N TRP A 10 15.01 10.32 4.90
CA TRP A 10 14.99 9.85 6.27
C TRP A 10 13.79 8.95 6.53
N ILE A 11 14.01 7.87 7.29
CA ILE A 11 12.97 6.94 7.70
C ILE A 11 12.56 7.32 9.12
N PHE A 12 11.31 7.72 9.28
CA PHE A 12 10.69 7.93 10.58
C PHE A 12 9.67 6.81 10.82
N LEU A 13 9.97 5.95 11.79
CA LEU A 13 9.09 4.85 12.17
C LEU A 13 7.97 5.37 13.08
N GLN A 14 6.76 4.86 12.85
CA GLN A 14 5.59 5.13 13.69
C GLN A 14 5.09 3.80 14.26
N ASP A 15 4.33 3.88 15.36
CA ASP A 15 3.73 2.71 15.97
C ASP A 15 2.75 2.03 15.00
N ILE A 16 2.89 0.72 14.85
CA ILE A 16 1.93 -0.10 14.11
C ILE A 16 0.73 -0.32 15.01
N LYS A 17 -0.40 0.27 14.63
CA LYS A 17 -1.65 0.09 15.37
C LYS A 17 -2.07 -1.37 15.37
N LYS A 18 -2.57 -1.82 16.52
CA LYS A 18 -3.23 -3.12 16.65
C LYS A 18 -4.40 -3.21 15.67
N SER A 19 -4.66 -4.40 15.14
CA SER A 19 -5.85 -4.63 14.31
C SER A 19 -7.14 -4.35 15.08
N ASP A 20 -8.15 -3.87 14.36
CA ASP A 20 -9.47 -3.59 14.95
C ASP A 20 -10.18 -4.85 15.46
N HIS A 21 -9.77 -6.02 14.97
CA HIS A 21 -10.31 -7.32 15.37
C HIS A 21 -9.24 -8.16 16.07
N ASP A 22 -9.60 -8.66 17.26
CA ASP A 22 -8.82 -9.63 18.03
C ASP A 22 -9.17 -11.08 17.68
N ASN A 23 -10.38 -11.31 17.17
CA ASN A 23 -10.87 -12.63 16.79
C ASN A 23 -11.52 -12.60 15.41
N TRP A 24 -11.14 -13.55 14.56
CA TRP A 24 -11.63 -13.69 13.20
C TRP A 24 -12.76 -14.73 13.19
N GLU A 25 -13.92 -14.33 13.73
CA GLU A 25 -15.04 -15.21 14.08
C GLU A 25 -15.55 -16.09 12.92
N SER A 26 -15.41 -15.61 11.67
CA SER A 26 -15.85 -16.35 10.47
C SER A 26 -14.91 -16.12 9.30
N ARG A 27 -14.69 -17.17 8.49
CA ARG A 27 -13.90 -17.11 7.25
C ARG A 27 -14.40 -16.00 6.30
N LEU A 28 -15.72 -15.83 6.19
CA LEU A 28 -16.31 -14.79 5.33
C LEU A 28 -15.95 -13.39 5.80
N ILE A 29 -16.07 -13.14 7.11
CA ILE A 29 -15.72 -11.84 7.71
C ILE A 29 -14.22 -11.59 7.57
N THR A 30 -13.40 -12.60 7.80
CA THR A 30 -11.94 -12.53 7.64
C THR A 30 -11.54 -12.11 6.22
N MET A 31 -12.14 -12.75 5.21
CA MET A 31 -11.89 -12.44 3.81
C MET A 31 -12.41 -11.04 3.44
N ALA A 32 -13.57 -10.62 3.96
CA ALA A 32 -14.10 -9.28 3.74
C ALA A 32 -13.18 -8.20 4.35
N CYS A 33 -12.67 -8.42 5.56
CA CYS A 33 -11.70 -7.54 6.20
C CYS A 33 -10.37 -7.50 5.43
N ALA A 34 -9.86 -8.65 4.98
CA ALA A 34 -8.64 -8.70 4.16
C ALA A 34 -8.81 -7.93 2.83
N LEU A 35 -9.96 -8.08 2.16
CA LEU A 35 -10.27 -7.34 0.94
C LEU A 35 -10.40 -5.83 1.20
N HIS A 36 -11.02 -5.44 2.32
CA HIS A 36 -11.11 -4.03 2.71
C HIS A 36 -9.73 -3.43 2.95
N LEU A 37 -8.85 -4.15 3.66
CA LEU A 37 -7.47 -3.74 3.90
C LEU A 37 -6.69 -3.60 2.60
N GLU A 38 -6.77 -4.56 1.67
CA GLU A 38 -6.08 -4.47 0.37
C GLU A 38 -6.60 -3.28 -0.45
N LYS A 39 -7.92 -3.02 -0.46
CA LYS A 39 -8.47 -1.82 -1.10
C LYS A 39 -7.95 -0.52 -0.50
N SER A 40 -7.83 -0.47 0.84
CA SER A 40 -7.28 0.71 1.54
C SER A 40 -5.81 0.92 1.17
N VAL A 41 -5.00 -0.14 1.14
CA VAL A 41 -3.59 -0.08 0.72
C VAL A 41 -3.48 0.36 -0.74
N ASN A 42 -4.28 -0.19 -1.63
CA ASN A 42 -4.29 0.19 -3.04
C ASN A 42 -4.66 1.67 -3.23
N GLN A 43 -5.65 2.17 -2.49
CA GLN A 43 -6.02 3.59 -2.52
C GLN A 43 -4.87 4.49 -2.06
N SER A 44 -4.18 4.15 -0.97
CA SER A 44 -3.01 4.89 -0.51
C SER A 44 -1.86 4.87 -1.53
N LEU A 45 -1.66 3.76 -2.25
CA LEU A 45 -0.66 3.67 -3.31
C LEU A 45 -1.01 4.54 -4.52
N LEU A 46 -2.28 4.61 -4.91
CA LEU A 46 -2.76 5.49 -5.97
C LEU A 46 -2.59 6.97 -5.61
N GLU A 47 -2.90 7.34 -4.37
CA GLU A 47 -2.67 8.69 -3.87
C GLU A 47 -1.18 9.05 -3.84
N LEU A 48 -0.32 8.12 -3.43
CA LEU A 48 1.12 8.32 -3.48
C LEU A 48 1.64 8.48 -4.92
N HIS A 49 1.14 7.67 -5.86
CA HIS A 49 1.47 7.80 -7.28
C HIS A 49 1.01 9.15 -7.85
N LYS A 50 -0.19 9.60 -7.49
CA LYS A 50 -0.69 10.92 -7.87
C LYS A 50 0.21 12.03 -7.31
N LEU A 51 0.59 11.95 -6.04
CA LEU A 51 1.50 12.92 -5.42
C LEU A 51 2.86 12.94 -6.13
N ALA A 52 3.42 11.77 -6.46
CA ALA A 52 4.66 11.68 -7.23
C ALA A 52 4.54 12.32 -8.62
N THR A 53 3.38 12.13 -9.27
CA THR A 53 3.07 12.75 -10.57
C THR A 53 2.97 14.27 -10.44
N ASP A 54 2.28 14.78 -9.42
CA ASP A 54 2.14 16.22 -9.16
C ASP A 54 3.47 16.88 -8.79
N LYS A 55 4.40 16.11 -8.19
CA LYS A 55 5.77 16.53 -7.88
C LYS A 55 6.76 16.30 -9.03
N ASN A 56 6.27 15.81 -10.17
CA ASN A 56 7.05 15.55 -11.37
C ASN A 56 8.24 14.60 -11.13
N ASP A 57 7.99 13.52 -10.38
CA ASP A 57 8.96 12.51 -9.98
C ASP A 57 8.75 11.18 -10.73
N PRO A 58 9.31 11.03 -11.94
CA PRO A 58 9.05 9.87 -12.80
C PRO A 58 9.60 8.58 -12.19
N HIS A 59 10.75 8.63 -11.50
CA HIS A 59 11.35 7.45 -10.88
C HIS A 59 10.46 6.86 -9.78
N LEU A 60 9.83 7.71 -8.96
CA LEU A 60 8.90 7.23 -7.94
C LEU A 60 7.60 6.68 -8.56
N CYS A 61 7.07 7.33 -9.60
CA CYS A 61 5.90 6.84 -10.33
C CYS A 61 6.13 5.44 -10.92
N ASP A 62 7.26 5.24 -11.59
CA ASP A 62 7.60 3.96 -12.23
C ASP A 62 7.81 2.86 -11.19
N PHE A 63 8.47 3.18 -10.08
CA PHE A 63 8.65 2.24 -8.98
C PHE A 63 7.32 1.78 -8.37
N ILE A 64 6.38 2.70 -8.15
CA ILE A 64 5.06 2.37 -7.57
C ILE A 64 4.25 1.51 -8.56
N LYS A 65 4.28 1.84 -9.85
CA LYS A 65 3.60 1.05 -10.88
C LYS A 65 4.13 -0.37 -10.97
N ALA A 66 5.44 -0.52 -11.19
CA ALA A 66 6.06 -1.81 -11.49
C ALA A 66 6.05 -2.79 -10.31
N HIS A 67 6.14 -2.27 -9.07
CA HIS A 67 6.29 -3.13 -7.89
C HIS A 67 5.02 -3.29 -7.06
N TYR A 68 4.04 -2.37 -7.16
CA TYR A 68 2.89 -2.38 -6.26
C TYR A 68 1.56 -2.37 -7.00
N LEU A 69 1.32 -1.45 -7.94
CA LEU A 69 0.01 -1.33 -8.58
C LEU A 69 -0.37 -2.55 -9.42
N ASP A 70 0.58 -3.14 -10.15
CA ASP A 70 0.32 -4.35 -10.94
C ASP A 70 -0.01 -5.56 -10.04
N GLU A 71 0.70 -5.70 -8.92
CA GLU A 71 0.44 -6.76 -7.93
C GLU A 71 -0.94 -6.56 -7.27
N GLN A 72 -1.26 -5.33 -6.88
CA GLN A 72 -2.55 -4.97 -6.27
C GLN A 72 -3.73 -5.22 -7.22
N ALA A 73 -3.58 -4.91 -8.51
CA ALA A 73 -4.60 -5.21 -9.51
C ALA A 73 -4.84 -6.73 -9.61
N SER A 74 -3.79 -7.55 -9.59
CA SER A 74 -3.92 -9.01 -9.60
C SER A 74 -4.58 -9.57 -8.34
N LYS A 75 -4.28 -8.99 -7.16
CA LYS A 75 -4.84 -9.41 -5.88
C LYS A 75 -6.32 -9.04 -5.74
N LEU A 76 -6.72 -7.88 -6.22
CA LEU A 76 -8.12 -7.41 -6.14
C LEU A 76 -9.04 -8.09 -7.19
N GLN A 77 -8.47 -8.67 -8.25
CA GLN A 77 -9.20 -9.40 -9.27
C GLN A 77 -9.42 -10.89 -8.91
N LYS A 78 -8.67 -11.43 -7.95
CA LYS A 78 -8.80 -12.79 -7.41
C LYS A 78 -9.84 -12.87 -6.30
#